data_AF-A0A7M7N606-F1
#
_entry.id   AF-A0A7M7N606-F1
#
_cell.length_a   1.000
_cell.length_b   1.000
_cell.length_c   1.000
_cell.angle_alpha   90.00
_cell.angle_beta   90.00
_cell.angle_gamma   90.00
#
_symmetry.space_group_name_H-M   'P 1'
#
loop_
_entity.id
_entity.type
_entity.pdbx_description
1 polymer ?
#
loop_
_entity_poly.entity_id
_entity_poly.type
_entity_poly.pdbx_seq_one_letter_code
_entity_poly.pdbx_strand_id
1 'polypeptide(L)'
;MGSERVRDVIIVGAGISGLSAAKLLHESGQDVLVLEANDRVGGRTCNFYDKAIDYTDIGGAYMGPTQDRVYRLSQELGVDNFRCFDEGTAIAYNRGRWRTLTGLYPDTWNPFVNMDLNHFWHLVDEMGNKIPMDHPWDFPEAEEWDSMTVKEWAEKTFWFQLTRDFIAVQSALGFCAEDKDMSLLYFLWYIKGGCGYLRFSATENGAQERKFVGGSHRISLTMAERLGEERVLLSKPVAHIAQDAECVTVTTATGDIYKAKYIIAALPPAMHNKIAFTPNLPSLRHQLNQRYPMGSVIKTMMYYERPFWRDSNYSGLILADGIICGTQDDCKPGSKYPAIIGFVAGDAARENCHLTKEER
;
A
#
# COMPACT_ATOMS: atom_id res chain seq x y z
N MET A 1 8.76 -38.60 15.36
CA MET A 1 8.97 -37.48 16.31
C MET A 1 10.43 -37.06 16.18
N GLY A 2 10.74 -36.16 15.24
CA GLY A 2 12.09 -35.64 15.06
C GLY A 2 12.39 -34.62 16.16
N SER A 3 13.60 -34.62 16.71
CA SER A 3 14.03 -33.69 17.76
C SER A 3 13.70 -32.24 17.39
N GLU A 4 13.05 -31.50 18.29
CA GLU A 4 12.72 -30.08 18.13
C GLU A 4 13.99 -29.25 17.95
N ARG A 5 14.44 -29.08 16.71
CA ARG A 5 15.57 -28.20 16.38
C ARG A 5 15.16 -26.76 16.64
N VAL A 6 15.83 -26.13 17.60
CA VAL A 6 15.72 -24.67 17.84
C VAL A 6 16.43 -23.94 16.69
N ARG A 7 15.69 -23.10 15.96
CA ARG A 7 16.21 -22.23 14.89
C ARG A 7 16.81 -20.95 15.47
N ASP A 8 17.54 -20.18 14.67
CA ASP A 8 18.00 -18.86 15.11
C ASP A 8 16.85 -17.85 15.10
N VAL A 9 16.09 -17.80 13.98
CA VAL A 9 14.99 -16.85 13.82
C VAL A 9 13.79 -17.49 13.11
N ILE A 10 12.59 -17.27 13.66
CA ILE A 10 11.31 -17.52 12.96
C ILE A 10 10.70 -16.20 12.49
N ILE A 11 10.29 -16.15 11.24
CA ILE A 11 9.61 -14.99 10.64
C ILE A 11 8.16 -15.36 10.40
N VAL A 12 7.25 -14.55 10.93
CA VAL A 12 5.80 -14.73 10.76
C VAL A 12 5.30 -13.81 9.64
N GLY A 13 4.91 -14.41 8.52
CA GLY A 13 4.43 -13.74 7.31
C GLY A 13 5.48 -13.68 6.19
N ALA A 14 5.15 -14.23 5.02
CA ALA A 14 5.96 -14.22 3.81
C ALA A 14 5.54 -13.13 2.80
N GLY A 15 5.19 -11.95 3.30
CA GLY A 15 5.14 -10.73 2.47
C GLY A 15 6.56 -10.22 2.17
N ILE A 16 6.66 -9.15 1.36
CA ILE A 16 7.96 -8.53 1.00
C ILE A 16 8.83 -8.26 2.25
N SER A 17 8.25 -7.70 3.32
CA SER A 17 8.99 -7.39 4.56
C SER A 17 9.58 -8.65 5.23
N GLY A 18 8.79 -9.71 5.36
CA GLY A 18 9.24 -10.94 6.02
C GLY A 18 10.27 -11.69 5.17
N LEU A 19 10.05 -11.78 3.86
CA LEU A 19 11.01 -12.41 2.94
C LEU A 19 12.32 -11.62 2.83
N SER A 20 12.27 -10.28 2.87
CA SER A 20 13.48 -9.46 2.89
C SER A 20 14.29 -9.67 4.17
N ALA A 21 13.61 -9.77 5.32
CA ALA A 21 14.26 -10.11 6.59
C ALA A 21 14.87 -11.52 6.54
N ALA A 22 14.15 -12.50 5.98
CA ALA A 22 14.60 -13.87 5.82
C ALA A 22 15.85 -13.95 4.94
N LYS A 23 15.83 -13.27 3.79
CA LYS A 23 16.96 -13.15 2.87
C LYS A 23 18.20 -12.62 3.60
N LEU A 24 18.08 -11.47 4.26
CA LEU A 24 19.21 -10.82 4.93
C LEU A 24 19.82 -11.71 6.03
N LEU A 25 18.97 -12.33 6.86
CA LEU A 25 19.40 -13.23 7.92
C LEU A 25 20.04 -14.52 7.36
N HIS A 26 19.46 -15.08 6.29
CA HIS A 26 20.00 -16.26 5.62
C HIS A 26 21.37 -15.99 4.98
N GLU A 27 21.51 -14.86 4.28
CA GLU A 27 22.79 -14.41 3.69
C GLU A 27 23.85 -14.14 4.77
N SER A 28 23.41 -13.82 5.99
CA SER A 28 24.27 -13.66 7.18
C SER A 28 24.56 -14.99 7.90
N GLY A 29 24.22 -16.14 7.29
CA GLY A 29 24.49 -17.47 7.81
C GLY A 29 23.56 -17.94 8.94
N GLN A 30 22.45 -17.24 9.22
CA GLN A 30 21.51 -17.62 10.27
C GLN A 30 20.54 -18.70 9.81
N ASP A 31 20.14 -19.59 10.72
CA ASP A 31 19.12 -20.60 10.45
C ASP A 31 17.71 -20.02 10.58
N VAL A 32 17.13 -19.65 9.44
CA VAL A 32 15.82 -19.00 9.36
C VAL A 32 14.70 -19.94 8.92
N LEU A 33 13.51 -19.70 9.46
CA LEU A 33 12.25 -20.31 9.04
C LEU A 33 11.18 -19.23 8.87
N VAL A 34 10.47 -19.24 7.75
CA VAL A 34 9.35 -18.35 7.45
C VAL A 34 8.06 -19.17 7.51
N LEU A 35 7.09 -18.68 8.28
CA LEU A 35 5.75 -19.27 8.40
C LEU A 35 4.73 -18.33 7.75
N GLU A 36 4.09 -18.78 6.67
CA GLU A 36 3.09 -18.03 5.93
C GLU A 36 1.70 -18.64 6.14
N ALA A 37 0.72 -17.78 6.44
CA ALA A 37 -0.64 -18.22 6.70
C ALA A 37 -1.34 -18.76 5.44
N ASN A 38 -1.11 -18.13 4.29
CA ASN A 38 -1.74 -18.51 3.03
C ASN A 38 -0.97 -19.63 2.31
N ASP A 39 -1.58 -20.16 1.26
CA ASP A 39 -0.97 -21.08 0.29
C ASP A 39 -0.03 -20.37 -0.71
N ARG A 40 0.28 -19.10 -0.48
CA ARG A 40 1.16 -18.28 -1.34
C ARG A 40 1.96 -17.27 -0.53
N VAL A 41 3.13 -16.91 -1.05
CA VAL A 41 3.89 -15.74 -0.58
C VAL A 41 3.37 -14.44 -1.18
N GLY A 42 3.92 -13.31 -0.74
CA GLY A 42 3.71 -11.98 -1.31
C GLY A 42 2.76 -11.08 -0.51
N GLY A 43 1.88 -11.64 0.31
CA GLY A 43 0.95 -10.87 1.13
C GLY A 43 0.12 -9.89 0.28
N ARG A 44 0.36 -8.58 0.47
CA ARG A 44 -0.32 -7.47 -0.24
C ARG A 44 0.16 -7.23 -1.68
N THR A 45 1.20 -7.92 -2.13
CA THR A 45 1.51 -8.05 -3.57
C THR A 45 1.01 -9.40 -4.05
N CYS A 46 0.22 -9.40 -5.12
CA CYS A 46 -0.39 -10.59 -5.67
C CYS A 46 -0.66 -10.36 -7.16
N ASN A 47 -0.31 -11.36 -7.97
CA ASN A 47 -0.67 -11.39 -9.38
C ASN A 47 -1.88 -12.29 -9.59
N PHE A 48 -2.78 -11.84 -10.46
CA PHE A 48 -3.71 -12.71 -11.16
C PHE A 48 -3.09 -13.08 -12.51
N TYR A 49 -3.15 -14.36 -12.87
CA TYR A 49 -2.63 -14.86 -14.14
C TYR A 49 -3.79 -15.37 -14.99
N ASP A 50 -3.80 -15.00 -16.26
CA ASP A 50 -4.77 -15.47 -17.23
C ASP A 50 -4.14 -15.55 -18.62
N LYS A 51 -4.56 -16.54 -19.41
CA LYS A 51 -3.94 -16.85 -20.71
C LYS A 51 -4.06 -15.71 -21.72
N ALA A 52 -5.11 -14.89 -21.63
CA ALA A 52 -5.33 -13.79 -22.57
C ALA A 52 -4.51 -12.56 -22.17
N ILE A 53 -4.54 -12.18 -20.89
CA ILE A 53 -3.94 -10.93 -20.39
C ILE A 53 -2.52 -11.09 -19.80
N ASP A 54 -2.00 -12.32 -19.78
CA ASP A 54 -0.73 -12.73 -19.16
C ASP A 54 -0.75 -12.61 -17.63
N TYR A 55 -0.60 -11.39 -17.10
CA TYR A 55 -0.63 -11.12 -15.66
C TYR A 55 -1.29 -9.79 -15.32
N THR A 56 -1.75 -9.68 -14.07
CA THR A 56 -2.30 -8.45 -13.50
C THR A 56 -1.92 -8.33 -12.04
N ASP A 57 -1.28 -7.23 -11.64
CA ASP A 57 -1.10 -6.92 -10.23
C ASP A 57 -2.44 -6.57 -9.58
N ILE A 58 -3.02 -7.49 -8.83
CA ILE A 58 -4.25 -7.26 -8.06
C ILE A 58 -3.96 -6.68 -6.66
N GLY A 59 -2.68 -6.63 -6.27
CA GLY A 59 -2.19 -5.97 -5.05
C GLY A 59 -1.43 -4.67 -5.32
N GLY A 60 -0.46 -4.37 -4.45
CA GLY A 60 0.52 -3.30 -4.69
C GLY A 60 1.33 -3.57 -5.95
N ALA A 61 1.62 -2.55 -6.76
CA ALA A 61 2.15 -2.75 -8.11
C ALA A 61 3.22 -1.73 -8.52
N TYR A 62 3.15 -0.52 -7.96
CA TYR A 62 3.94 0.61 -8.39
C TYR A 62 5.25 0.74 -7.61
N MET A 63 6.23 1.33 -8.26
CA MET A 63 7.45 1.83 -7.67
C MET A 63 7.90 3.10 -8.38
N GLY A 64 8.70 3.93 -7.71
CA GLY A 64 9.16 5.22 -8.25
C GLY A 64 10.51 5.66 -7.71
N PRO A 65 10.99 6.84 -8.12
CA PRO A 65 12.19 7.45 -7.53
C PRO A 65 12.09 7.55 -6.01
N THR A 66 13.23 7.58 -5.32
CA THR A 66 13.40 7.54 -3.83
C THR A 66 13.04 6.22 -3.14
N GLN A 67 12.38 5.29 -3.84
CA GLN A 67 12.10 3.93 -3.32
C GLN A 67 13.29 2.99 -3.56
N ASP A 68 14.50 3.42 -3.19
CA ASP A 68 15.76 2.79 -3.60
C ASP A 68 15.91 1.34 -3.10
N ARG A 69 15.27 1.01 -1.97
CA ARG A 69 15.34 -0.33 -1.38
C ARG A 69 14.65 -1.38 -2.25
N VAL A 70 13.42 -1.08 -2.72
CA VAL A 70 12.70 -2.02 -3.59
C VAL A 70 13.31 -2.05 -4.99
N TYR A 71 13.84 -0.92 -5.47
CA TYR A 71 14.56 -0.87 -6.74
C TYR A 71 15.80 -1.77 -6.71
N ARG A 72 16.66 -1.63 -5.68
CA ARG A 72 17.84 -2.49 -5.49
C ARG A 72 17.44 -3.95 -5.39
N LEU A 73 16.42 -4.26 -4.60
CA LEU A 73 15.92 -5.62 -4.45
C LEU A 73 15.44 -6.21 -5.79
N SER A 74 14.75 -5.42 -6.63
CA SER A 74 14.32 -5.89 -7.95
C SER A 74 15.51 -6.21 -8.85
N GLN A 75 16.57 -5.38 -8.83
CA GLN A 75 17.80 -5.62 -9.59
C GLN A 75 18.51 -6.90 -9.11
N GLU A 76 18.68 -7.09 -7.80
CA GLU A 76 19.29 -8.29 -7.22
C GLU A 76 18.53 -9.58 -7.59
N LEU A 77 17.21 -9.48 -7.74
CA LEU A 77 16.33 -10.59 -8.08
C LEU A 77 16.21 -10.82 -9.60
N GLY A 78 16.73 -9.92 -10.44
CA GLY A 78 16.55 -9.98 -11.89
C GLY A 78 15.11 -9.70 -12.33
N VAL A 79 14.40 -8.84 -11.60
CA VAL A 79 13.04 -8.39 -11.91
C VAL A 79 13.11 -6.99 -12.53
N ASP A 80 12.95 -6.95 -13.85
CA ASP A 80 12.89 -5.71 -14.63
C ASP A 80 11.65 -4.89 -14.31
N ASN A 81 11.68 -3.62 -14.71
CA ASN A 81 10.56 -2.69 -14.58
C ASN A 81 10.38 -1.87 -15.86
N PHE A 82 9.19 -1.27 -16.01
CA PHE A 82 8.83 -0.40 -17.12
C PHE A 82 8.13 0.85 -16.61
N ARG A 83 8.19 1.94 -17.37
CA ARG A 83 7.48 3.19 -17.03
C ARG A 83 6.00 3.05 -17.32
N CYS A 84 5.17 3.52 -16.39
CA CYS A 84 3.76 3.72 -16.60
C CYS A 84 3.54 4.78 -17.68
N PHE A 85 2.45 4.64 -18.43
CA PHE A 85 2.04 5.64 -19.40
C PHE A 85 1.42 6.83 -18.67
N ASP A 86 1.90 8.03 -18.97
CA ASP A 86 1.46 9.29 -18.35
C ASP A 86 1.33 10.42 -19.39
N GLU A 87 1.35 10.07 -20.68
CA GLU A 87 1.25 11.07 -21.75
C GLU A 87 -0.21 11.43 -22.04
N GLY A 88 -0.47 12.69 -22.38
CA GLY A 88 -1.80 13.19 -22.71
C GLY A 88 -2.53 13.83 -21.52
N THR A 89 -3.80 14.14 -21.73
CA THR A 89 -4.61 14.90 -20.78
C THR A 89 -5.14 13.98 -19.68
N ALA A 90 -4.94 14.35 -18.42
CA ALA A 90 -5.62 13.73 -17.28
C ALA A 90 -6.91 14.49 -16.92
N ILE A 91 -7.85 13.82 -16.27
CA ILE A 91 -9.22 14.33 -16.06
C ILE A 91 -9.59 14.33 -14.58
N ALA A 92 -10.35 15.32 -14.15
CA ALA A 92 -11.08 15.31 -12.89
C ALA A 92 -12.60 15.28 -13.13
N TYR A 93 -13.31 14.50 -12.34
CA TYR A 93 -14.76 14.52 -12.24
C TYR A 93 -15.17 14.91 -10.82
N ASN A 94 -15.91 16.01 -10.71
CA ASN A 94 -16.43 16.46 -9.42
C ASN A 94 -17.84 17.01 -9.60
N ARG A 95 -18.80 16.47 -8.81
CA ARG A 95 -20.19 16.93 -8.73
C ARG A 95 -20.86 17.10 -10.10
N GLY A 96 -20.74 16.09 -10.96
CA GLY A 96 -21.36 16.12 -12.29
C GLY A 96 -20.60 16.93 -13.35
N ARG A 97 -19.40 17.43 -13.04
CA ARG A 97 -18.60 18.25 -13.95
C ARG A 97 -17.25 17.60 -14.25
N TRP A 98 -16.97 17.48 -15.54
CA TRP A 98 -15.67 17.07 -16.07
C TRP A 98 -14.75 18.28 -16.21
N ARG A 99 -13.49 18.12 -15.81
CA ARG A 99 -12.40 19.09 -15.91
C ARG A 99 -11.15 18.38 -16.38
N THR A 100 -10.24 19.09 -17.03
CA THR A 100 -8.87 18.59 -17.20
C THR A 100 -8.09 18.76 -15.89
N LEU A 101 -6.99 18.04 -15.74
CA LEU A 101 -6.02 18.28 -14.68
C LEU A 101 -4.86 19.13 -15.22
N THR A 102 -4.47 20.15 -14.47
CA THR A 102 -3.23 20.90 -14.68
C THR A 102 -2.23 20.44 -13.62
N GLY A 103 -1.28 19.58 -14.03
CA GLY A 103 -0.47 18.82 -13.09
C GLY A 103 -1.35 17.82 -12.33
N LEU A 104 -1.46 17.98 -11.01
CA LEU A 104 -2.29 17.12 -10.15
C LEU A 104 -3.64 17.74 -9.77
N TYR A 105 -3.94 18.96 -10.23
CA TYR A 105 -5.09 19.72 -9.73
C TYR A 105 -6.18 19.90 -10.78
N PRO A 106 -7.48 19.87 -10.38
CA PRO A 106 -8.59 20.19 -11.27
C PRO A 106 -8.47 21.58 -11.86
N ASP A 107 -8.50 21.67 -13.20
CA ASP A 107 -8.40 22.94 -13.89
C ASP A 107 -9.63 23.83 -13.63
N THR A 108 -9.36 25.11 -13.43
CA THR A 108 -10.39 26.10 -13.14
C THR A 108 -9.95 27.51 -13.51
N TRP A 109 -10.87 28.28 -14.09
CA TRP A 109 -10.65 29.68 -14.43
C TRP A 109 -10.73 30.60 -13.21
N ASN A 110 -11.22 30.12 -12.06
CA ASN A 110 -11.33 30.94 -10.85
C ASN A 110 -9.97 31.03 -10.14
N PRO A 111 -9.31 32.21 -10.14
CA PRO A 111 -7.96 32.35 -9.57
C PRO A 111 -7.93 32.08 -8.07
N PHE A 112 -9.01 32.35 -7.34
CA PHE A 112 -9.06 32.08 -5.89
C PHE A 112 -9.13 30.59 -5.58
N VAL A 113 -9.78 29.79 -6.43
CA VAL A 113 -9.80 28.33 -6.29
C VAL A 113 -8.42 27.76 -6.61
N ASN A 114 -7.75 28.28 -7.64
CA ASN A 114 -6.37 27.88 -7.95
C ASN A 114 -5.41 28.20 -6.79
N MET A 115 -5.57 29.37 -6.16
CA MET A 115 -4.77 29.74 -4.98
C MET A 115 -5.04 28.80 -3.81
N ASP A 116 -6.29 28.40 -3.57
CA ASP A 116 -6.68 27.48 -2.49
C ASP A 116 -6.13 26.05 -2.72
N LEU A 117 -6.24 25.53 -3.95
CA LEU A 117 -5.64 24.25 -4.35
C LEU A 117 -4.11 24.27 -4.29
N ASN A 118 -3.49 25.39 -4.71
CA ASN A 118 -2.05 25.56 -4.62
C ASN A 118 -1.59 25.69 -3.16
N HIS A 119 -2.36 26.36 -2.32
CA HIS A 119 -2.08 26.48 -0.90
C HIS A 119 -2.11 25.10 -0.23
N PHE A 120 -3.03 24.21 -0.61
CA PHE A 120 -3.17 22.88 -0.01
C PHE A 120 -1.87 22.08 -0.01
N TRP A 121 -1.26 21.82 -1.17
CA TRP A 121 -0.07 20.97 -1.21
C TRP A 121 1.15 21.63 -0.56
N HIS A 122 1.30 22.95 -0.71
CA HIS A 122 2.35 23.70 -0.02
C HIS A 122 2.20 23.59 1.49
N LEU A 123 0.98 23.72 2.00
CA LEU A 123 0.70 23.64 3.43
C LEU A 123 0.92 22.21 3.96
N VAL A 124 0.52 21.17 3.21
CA VAL A 124 0.80 19.78 3.56
C VAL A 124 2.30 19.55 3.73
N ASP A 125 3.12 20.00 2.77
CA ASP A 125 4.57 19.83 2.85
C ASP A 125 5.20 20.70 3.96
N GLU A 126 4.73 21.93 4.15
CA GLU A 126 5.19 22.82 5.23
C GLU A 126 4.92 22.21 6.61
N MET A 127 3.69 21.75 6.85
CA MET A 127 3.29 21.12 8.10
C MET A 127 4.02 19.79 8.29
N GLY A 128 4.07 18.95 7.24
CA GLY A 128 4.81 17.68 7.23
C GLY A 128 6.26 17.88 7.66
N ASN A 129 6.95 18.87 7.09
CA ASN A 129 8.37 19.13 7.37
C ASN A 129 8.68 19.35 8.86
N LYS A 130 7.72 19.85 9.66
CA LYS A 130 7.86 20.02 11.12
C LYS A 130 7.87 18.70 11.90
N ILE A 131 7.30 17.63 11.35
CA ILE A 131 7.07 16.35 12.03
C ILE A 131 8.34 15.48 12.02
N PRO A 132 8.90 15.06 13.15
CA PRO A 132 10.01 14.11 13.17
C PRO A 132 9.58 12.74 12.61
N MET A 133 10.36 12.16 11.70
CA MET A 133 9.96 10.91 11.02
C MET A 133 9.90 9.70 11.95
N ASP A 134 10.87 9.57 12.86
CA ASP A 134 11.00 8.40 13.73
C ASP A 134 10.14 8.51 15.00
N HIS A 135 9.72 9.72 15.35
CA HIS A 135 8.95 10.04 16.55
C HIS A 135 7.92 11.15 16.25
N PRO A 136 6.90 10.89 15.42
CA PRO A 136 5.90 11.88 15.06
C PRO A 136 5.07 12.39 16.25
N TRP A 137 5.10 11.72 17.39
CA TRP A 137 4.38 12.11 18.61
C TRP A 137 5.15 13.09 19.51
N ASP A 138 6.43 13.38 19.23
CA ASP A 138 7.32 14.11 20.15
C ASP A 138 7.41 15.63 19.88
N PHE A 139 6.76 16.17 18.84
CA PHE A 139 6.83 17.60 18.51
C PHE A 139 5.64 18.42 19.07
N PRO A 140 5.78 19.74 19.25
CA PRO A 140 4.87 20.54 20.08
C PRO A 140 3.39 20.47 19.68
N GLU A 141 3.08 20.46 18.39
CA GLU A 141 1.70 20.45 17.87
C GLU A 141 1.14 19.04 17.64
N ALA A 142 1.87 17.98 18.01
CA ALA A 142 1.46 16.59 17.75
C ALA A 142 0.08 16.26 18.32
N GLU A 143 -0.20 16.64 19.57
CA GLU A 143 -1.49 16.36 20.23
C GLU A 143 -2.64 17.10 19.53
N GLU A 144 -2.44 18.36 19.13
CA GLU A 144 -3.45 19.14 18.43
C GLU A 144 -3.77 18.53 17.06
N TRP A 145 -2.73 18.16 16.29
CA TRP A 145 -2.90 17.62 14.95
C TRP A 145 -3.42 16.17 14.98
N ASP A 146 -3.06 15.37 15.97
CA ASP A 146 -3.58 13.99 16.09
C ASP A 146 -5.03 13.95 16.60
N SER A 147 -5.46 15.00 17.31
CA SER A 147 -6.84 15.16 17.78
C SER A 147 -7.79 15.73 16.73
N MET A 148 -7.30 16.05 15.53
CA MET A 148 -8.09 16.61 14.43
C MET A 148 -8.13 15.64 13.26
N THR A 149 -9.30 15.47 12.65
CA THR A 149 -9.41 14.71 11.41
C THR A 149 -8.93 15.54 10.21
N VAL A 150 -8.53 14.88 9.12
CA VAL A 150 -8.19 15.57 7.86
C VAL A 150 -9.37 16.39 7.35
N LYS A 151 -10.60 15.88 7.52
CA LYS A 151 -11.82 16.61 7.17
C LYS A 151 -11.99 17.91 7.96
N GLU A 152 -11.89 17.84 9.29
CA GLU A 152 -12.01 19.02 10.16
C GLU A 152 -10.96 20.08 9.84
N TRP A 153 -9.73 19.63 9.57
CA TRP A 153 -8.66 20.52 9.13
C TRP A 153 -8.98 21.16 7.78
N ALA A 154 -9.48 20.39 6.82
CA ALA A 154 -9.83 20.89 5.50
C ALA A 154 -10.97 21.91 5.55
N GLU A 155 -11.97 21.69 6.40
CA GLU A 155 -13.10 22.60 6.61
C GLU A 155 -12.68 23.92 7.28
N LYS A 156 -11.72 23.88 8.20
CA LYS A 156 -11.15 25.05 8.88
C LYS A 156 -10.22 25.87 7.98
N THR A 157 -9.50 25.20 7.09
CA THR A 157 -8.36 25.81 6.36
C THR A 157 -8.73 26.27 4.96
N PHE A 158 -9.46 25.45 4.19
CA PHE A 158 -9.70 25.71 2.77
C PHE A 158 -11.06 26.34 2.54
N TRP A 159 -11.10 27.31 1.64
CA TRP A 159 -12.26 28.18 1.43
C TRP A 159 -13.26 27.56 0.48
N PHE A 160 -12.78 26.83 -0.51
CA PHE A 160 -13.61 26.35 -1.61
C PHE A 160 -13.95 24.87 -1.46
N GLN A 161 -15.21 24.55 -1.76
CA GLN A 161 -15.70 23.18 -1.73
C GLN A 161 -14.94 22.27 -2.69
N LEU A 162 -14.49 22.77 -3.85
CA LEU A 162 -13.70 21.99 -4.80
C LEU A 162 -12.38 21.50 -4.16
N THR A 163 -11.72 22.34 -3.36
CA THR A 163 -10.49 21.98 -2.65
C THR A 163 -10.76 20.90 -1.61
N ARG A 164 -11.83 21.05 -0.83
CA ARG A 164 -12.23 20.06 0.20
C ARG A 164 -12.60 18.71 -0.42
N ASP A 165 -13.38 18.73 -1.50
CA ASP A 165 -13.72 17.51 -2.24
C ASP A 165 -12.47 16.84 -2.83
N PHE A 166 -11.54 17.64 -3.36
CA PHE A 166 -10.26 17.14 -3.86
C PHE A 166 -9.44 16.46 -2.74
N ILE A 167 -9.38 17.06 -1.55
CA ILE A 167 -8.71 16.45 -0.38
C ILE A 167 -9.36 15.12 0.00
N ALA A 168 -10.69 15.04 -0.03
CA ALA A 168 -11.41 13.79 0.24
C ALA A 168 -11.07 12.72 -0.80
N VAL A 169 -11.09 13.04 -2.09
CA VAL A 169 -10.69 12.12 -3.18
C VAL A 169 -9.24 11.64 -3.00
N GLN A 170 -8.31 12.56 -2.70
CA GLN A 170 -6.91 12.20 -2.46
C GLN A 170 -6.72 11.33 -1.20
N SER A 171 -7.52 11.56 -0.15
CA SER A 171 -7.52 10.74 1.06
C SER A 171 -8.01 9.32 0.74
N ALA A 172 -9.12 9.19 0.04
CA ALA A 172 -9.64 7.90 -0.40
C ALA A 172 -8.63 7.16 -1.29
N LEU A 173 -8.06 7.82 -2.29
CA LEU A 173 -7.12 7.21 -3.22
C LEU A 173 -5.77 6.82 -2.57
N GLY A 174 -5.22 7.70 -1.73
CA GLY A 174 -3.89 7.52 -1.13
C GLY A 174 -3.87 6.60 0.09
N PHE A 175 -4.95 6.59 0.86
CA PHE A 175 -5.01 5.92 2.17
C PHE A 175 -6.07 4.82 2.23
N CYS A 176 -6.92 4.71 1.21
CA CYS A 176 -8.06 3.80 1.19
C CYS A 176 -9.02 4.03 2.37
N ALA A 177 -9.10 5.27 2.84
CA ALA A 177 -9.89 5.71 3.99
C ALA A 177 -10.45 7.12 3.75
N GLU A 178 -11.55 7.45 4.41
CA GLU A 178 -12.13 8.78 4.32
C GLU A 178 -11.31 9.79 5.11
N ASP A 179 -11.31 11.05 4.67
CA ASP A 179 -10.69 12.18 5.37
C ASP A 179 -11.25 12.38 6.79
N LYS A 180 -12.52 12.05 7.01
CA LYS A 180 -13.19 12.06 8.33
C LYS A 180 -12.71 10.99 9.30
N ASP A 181 -12.11 9.92 8.81
CA ASP A 181 -11.72 8.76 9.62
C ASP A 181 -10.20 8.74 9.92
N MET A 182 -9.48 9.79 9.50
CA MET A 182 -8.03 9.84 9.52
C MET A 182 -7.51 11.03 10.33
N SER A 183 -6.58 10.76 11.24
CA SER A 183 -5.82 11.78 11.98
C SER A 183 -5.01 12.66 11.01
N LEU A 184 -5.04 13.97 11.21
CA LEU A 184 -4.23 14.92 10.43
C LEU A 184 -2.74 14.68 10.66
N LEU A 185 -2.30 14.42 11.89
CA LEU A 185 -0.90 14.08 12.18
C LEU A 185 -0.46 12.88 11.34
N TYR A 186 -1.24 11.80 11.32
CA TYR A 186 -0.92 10.62 10.54
C TYR A 186 -0.86 10.91 9.04
N PHE A 187 -1.83 11.65 8.51
CA PHE A 187 -1.87 12.05 7.09
C PHE A 187 -0.61 12.80 6.67
N LEU A 188 -0.21 13.82 7.42
CA LEU A 188 0.96 14.65 7.15
C LEU A 188 2.26 13.85 7.28
N TRP A 189 2.39 13.06 8.35
CA TRP A 189 3.55 12.19 8.58
C TRP A 189 3.71 11.16 7.45
N TYR A 190 2.61 10.57 6.99
CA TYR A 190 2.62 9.57 5.93
C TYR A 190 3.07 10.18 4.59
N ILE A 191 2.54 11.35 4.24
CA ILE A 191 2.93 12.08 3.01
C ILE A 191 4.39 12.52 3.08
N LYS A 192 4.86 13.01 4.23
CA LYS A 192 6.30 13.29 4.43
C LYS A 192 7.15 12.04 4.25
N GLY A 193 6.72 10.90 4.78
CA GLY A 193 7.37 9.60 4.55
C GLY A 193 7.43 9.21 3.06
N GLY A 194 6.45 9.65 2.27
CA GLY A 194 6.42 9.58 0.81
C GLY A 194 7.30 10.61 0.08
N CYS A 195 8.16 11.34 0.80
CA CYS A 195 9.00 12.43 0.29
C CYS A 195 8.20 13.64 -0.24
N GLY A 196 7.07 13.96 0.41
CA GLY A 196 6.24 15.12 0.12
C GLY A 196 5.10 14.83 -0.86
N TYR A 197 4.14 15.76 -0.95
CA TYR A 197 2.87 15.55 -1.64
C TYR A 197 3.04 15.24 -3.12
N LEU A 198 3.83 16.04 -3.84
CA LEU A 198 4.02 15.84 -5.28
C LEU A 198 4.64 14.48 -5.60
N ARG A 199 5.64 14.05 -4.81
CA ARG A 199 6.29 12.75 -4.98
C ARG A 199 5.31 11.60 -4.70
N PHE A 200 4.49 11.77 -3.67
CA PHE A 200 3.50 10.80 -3.24
C PHE A 200 2.39 10.58 -4.29
N SER A 201 1.97 11.64 -4.98
CA SER A 201 0.80 11.60 -5.87
C SER A 201 1.09 11.53 -7.38
N ALA A 202 2.29 11.88 -7.84
CA ALA A 202 2.59 11.97 -9.27
C ALA A 202 3.01 10.64 -9.92
N THR A 203 2.64 10.44 -11.19
CA THR A 203 3.21 9.38 -12.01
C THR A 203 4.64 9.73 -12.41
N GLU A 204 4.84 10.75 -13.27
CA GLU A 204 6.18 11.16 -13.66
C GLU A 204 6.96 11.69 -12.45
N ASN A 205 8.18 11.15 -12.25
CA ASN A 205 9.03 11.52 -11.13
C ASN A 205 8.33 11.32 -9.75
N GLY A 206 7.35 10.41 -9.65
CA GLY A 206 6.64 10.14 -8.40
C GLY A 206 6.47 8.65 -8.10
N ALA A 207 5.65 8.33 -7.11
CA ALA A 207 5.51 6.98 -6.56
C ALA A 207 4.90 5.97 -7.56
N GLN A 208 4.19 6.47 -8.56
CA GLN A 208 3.46 5.70 -9.56
C GLN A 208 4.23 5.54 -10.88
N GLU A 209 5.50 5.97 -10.96
CA GLU A 209 6.24 6.06 -12.23
C GLU A 209 6.41 4.72 -12.95
N ARG A 210 6.61 3.63 -12.21
CA ARG A 210 7.03 2.34 -12.77
C ARG A 210 6.26 1.17 -12.19
N LYS A 211 6.20 0.09 -12.97
CA LYS A 211 5.71 -1.23 -12.57
C LYS A 211 6.72 -2.32 -12.94
N PHE A 212 6.59 -3.48 -12.32
CA PHE A 212 7.48 -4.62 -12.56
C PHE A 212 7.05 -5.45 -13.75
N VAL A 213 8.00 -5.85 -14.60
CA VAL A 213 7.76 -6.78 -15.71
C VAL A 213 7.43 -8.16 -15.14
N GLY A 214 6.25 -8.69 -15.49
CA GLY A 214 5.70 -9.91 -14.92
C GLY A 214 5.05 -9.72 -13.54
N GLY A 215 4.91 -8.47 -13.07
CA GLY A 215 4.19 -8.10 -11.85
C GLY A 215 5.05 -8.14 -10.58
N SER A 216 4.67 -7.32 -9.61
CA SER A 216 5.34 -7.12 -8.32
C SER A 216 5.44 -8.40 -7.48
N HIS A 217 4.51 -9.34 -7.67
CA HIS A 217 4.50 -10.61 -6.94
C HIS A 217 5.77 -11.43 -7.18
N ARG A 218 6.41 -11.25 -8.36
CA ARG A 218 7.70 -11.89 -8.69
C ARG A 218 8.79 -11.61 -7.66
N ILE A 219 8.81 -10.43 -7.05
CA ILE A 219 9.78 -10.10 -5.99
C ILE A 219 9.71 -11.13 -4.85
N SER A 220 8.50 -11.45 -4.40
CA SER A 220 8.31 -12.40 -3.31
C SER A 220 8.50 -13.84 -3.76
N LEU A 221 8.04 -14.20 -4.96
CA LEU A 221 8.23 -15.54 -5.53
C LEU A 221 9.72 -15.88 -5.67
N THR A 222 10.51 -14.97 -6.27
CA THR A 222 11.96 -15.19 -6.47
C THR A 222 12.73 -15.21 -5.15
N MET A 223 12.35 -14.41 -4.15
CA MET A 223 12.97 -14.53 -2.82
C MET A 223 12.65 -15.87 -2.16
N ALA A 224 11.40 -16.34 -2.24
CA ALA A 224 11.01 -17.61 -1.66
C ALA A 224 11.70 -18.79 -2.35
N GLU A 225 11.80 -18.77 -3.69
CA GLU A 225 12.53 -19.76 -4.48
C GLU A 225 14.00 -19.84 -4.06
N ARG A 226 14.68 -18.69 -3.91
CA ARG A 226 16.09 -18.65 -3.47
C ARG A 226 16.29 -19.12 -2.03
N LEU A 227 15.30 -18.93 -1.15
CA LEU A 227 15.34 -19.38 0.24
C LEU A 227 15.06 -20.88 0.40
N GLY A 228 14.34 -21.49 -0.54
CA GLY A 228 13.96 -22.91 -0.53
C GLY A 228 12.66 -23.21 0.23
N GLU A 229 11.96 -24.23 -0.24
CA GLU A 229 10.68 -24.69 0.32
C GLU A 229 10.82 -25.23 1.76
N GLU A 230 12.01 -25.69 2.14
CA GLU A 230 12.31 -26.15 3.50
C GLU A 230 12.38 -25.00 4.51
N ARG A 231 12.51 -23.76 4.04
CA ARG A 231 12.56 -22.55 4.86
C ARG A 231 11.30 -21.72 4.78
N VAL A 232 10.56 -21.80 3.69
CA VAL A 232 9.32 -21.03 3.50
C VAL A 232 8.13 -21.98 3.55
N LEU A 233 7.55 -22.12 4.74
CA LEU A 233 6.41 -23.01 4.96
C LEU A 233 5.10 -22.25 4.76
N LEU A 234 4.35 -22.67 3.74
CA LEU A 234 3.02 -22.16 3.41
C LEU A 234 1.93 -22.88 4.19
N SER A 235 0.75 -22.27 4.25
CA SER A 235 -0.41 -22.80 4.99
C SER A 235 -0.10 -23.12 6.46
N LYS A 236 0.79 -22.33 7.07
CA LYS A 236 1.19 -22.37 8.48
C LYS A 236 0.73 -21.09 9.20
N PRO A 237 -0.58 -20.85 9.34
CA PRO A 237 -1.07 -19.70 10.11
C PRO A 237 -0.63 -19.83 11.57
N VAL A 238 0.13 -18.85 12.06
CA VAL A 238 0.54 -18.80 13.47
C VAL A 238 -0.65 -18.42 14.34
N ALA A 239 -0.91 -19.20 15.38
CA ALA A 239 -2.03 -19.02 16.30
C ALA A 239 -1.57 -18.58 17.70
N HIS A 240 -0.37 -19.03 18.13
CA HIS A 240 0.15 -18.72 19.46
C HIS A 240 1.67 -18.54 19.44
N ILE A 241 2.14 -17.56 20.21
CA ILE A 241 3.55 -17.26 20.41
C ILE A 241 3.81 -17.21 21.92
N ALA A 242 4.61 -18.14 22.41
CA ALA A 242 5.08 -18.18 23.79
C ALA A 242 6.56 -17.80 23.82
N GLN A 243 6.97 -16.95 24.76
CA GLN A 243 8.38 -16.67 25.02
C GLN A 243 8.70 -16.96 26.49
N ASP A 244 9.83 -17.62 26.71
CA ASP A 244 10.44 -17.81 28.02
C ASP A 244 11.86 -17.22 28.04
N ALA A 245 12.66 -17.56 29.06
CA ALA A 245 14.01 -17.03 29.20
C ALA A 245 15.01 -17.61 28.18
N GLU A 246 14.70 -18.74 27.54
CA GLU A 246 15.62 -19.46 26.65
C GLU A 246 15.24 -19.31 25.18
N CYS A 247 13.94 -19.44 24.85
CA CYS A 247 13.49 -19.41 23.46
C CYS A 247 12.05 -18.92 23.30
N VAL A 248 11.68 -18.70 22.02
CA VAL A 248 10.32 -18.46 21.58
C VAL A 248 9.77 -19.73 20.96
N THR A 249 8.60 -20.16 21.43
CA THR A 249 7.81 -21.26 20.87
C THR A 249 6.66 -20.69 20.05
N VAL A 250 6.57 -21.08 18.79
CA VAL A 250 5.57 -20.64 17.82
C VAL A 250 4.69 -21.83 17.46
N THR A 251 3.40 -21.72 17.75
CA THR A 251 2.40 -22.75 17.47
C THR A 251 1.49 -22.29 16.35
N THR A 252 1.35 -23.12 15.32
CA THR A 252 0.45 -22.89 14.19
C THR A 252 -0.98 -23.37 14.51
N ALA A 253 -1.98 -22.88 13.77
CA ALA A 253 -3.36 -23.33 13.92
C ALA A 253 -3.56 -24.81 13.55
N THR A 254 -2.63 -25.40 12.78
CA THR A 254 -2.60 -26.84 12.46
C THR A 254 -2.01 -27.68 13.59
N GLY A 255 -1.47 -27.06 14.65
CA GLY A 255 -0.86 -27.74 15.79
C GLY A 255 0.63 -28.00 15.66
N ASP A 256 1.27 -27.58 14.56
CA ASP A 256 2.73 -27.68 14.42
C ASP A 256 3.42 -26.67 15.35
N ILE A 257 4.50 -27.11 16.00
CA ILE A 257 5.28 -26.34 16.96
C ILE A 257 6.70 -26.12 16.42
N TYR A 258 7.15 -24.88 16.50
CA TYR A 258 8.49 -24.46 16.09
C TYR A 258 9.15 -23.65 17.21
N LYS A 259 10.46 -23.82 17.39
CA LYS A 259 11.23 -23.08 18.41
C LYS A 259 12.33 -22.25 17.75
N ALA A 260 12.55 -21.05 18.25
CA ALA A 260 13.66 -20.19 17.83
C ALA A 260 14.18 -19.29 18.93
N LYS A 261 15.39 -18.77 18.78
CA LYS A 261 15.95 -17.76 19.70
C LYS A 261 15.22 -16.42 19.58
N TYR A 262 14.86 -16.03 18.35
CA TYR A 262 14.17 -14.79 18.06
C TYR A 262 12.99 -14.99 17.12
N ILE A 263 12.07 -14.01 17.13
CA ILE A 263 11.01 -13.92 16.13
C ILE A 263 10.97 -12.54 15.48
N ILE A 264 10.54 -12.52 14.21
CA ILE A 264 10.13 -11.29 13.51
C ILE A 264 8.68 -11.46 13.09
N ALA A 265 7.78 -10.68 13.69
CA ALA A 265 6.37 -10.67 13.33
C ALA A 265 6.12 -9.63 12.21
N ALA A 266 6.30 -10.05 10.95
CA ALA A 266 6.21 -9.20 9.76
C ALA A 266 4.77 -9.03 9.23
N LEU A 267 3.84 -8.76 10.15
CA LEU A 267 2.40 -8.63 9.89
C LEU A 267 1.89 -7.21 10.17
N PRO A 268 0.83 -6.74 9.48
CA PRO A 268 0.13 -5.50 9.85
C PRO A 268 -0.33 -5.54 11.32
N PRO A 269 -0.30 -4.41 12.07
CA PRO A 269 -0.62 -4.40 13.50
C PRO A 269 -1.93 -5.12 13.87
N ALA A 270 -3.00 -4.89 13.10
CA ALA A 270 -4.30 -5.54 13.33
C ALA A 270 -4.25 -7.08 13.27
N MET A 271 -3.32 -7.66 12.51
CA MET A 271 -3.16 -9.11 12.38
C MET A 271 -2.50 -9.74 13.60
N HIS A 272 -1.78 -8.97 14.43
CA HIS A 272 -1.24 -9.47 15.70
C HIS A 272 -2.36 -9.84 16.68
N ASN A 273 -3.55 -9.25 16.56
CA ASN A 273 -4.70 -9.61 17.40
C ASN A 273 -5.24 -11.03 17.12
N LYS A 274 -4.84 -11.67 16.01
CA LYS A 274 -5.19 -13.06 15.71
C LYS A 274 -4.23 -14.07 16.36
N ILE A 275 -3.17 -13.59 16.99
CA ILE A 275 -2.13 -14.41 17.62
C ILE A 275 -2.25 -14.24 19.13
N ALA A 276 -2.38 -15.35 19.86
CA ALA A 276 -2.31 -15.32 21.31
C ALA A 276 -0.83 -15.23 21.74
N PHE A 277 -0.53 -14.37 22.71
CA PHE A 277 0.84 -14.19 23.22
C PHE A 277 0.96 -14.66 24.67
N THR A 278 2.07 -15.30 25.01
CA THR A 278 2.40 -15.69 26.39
C THR A 278 3.86 -15.34 26.70
N PRO A 279 4.15 -14.42 27.64
CA PRO A 279 3.21 -13.57 28.36
C PRO A 279 2.43 -12.64 27.41
N ASN A 280 1.34 -12.06 27.91
CA ASN A 280 0.57 -11.08 27.16
C ASN A 280 1.46 -9.92 26.69
N LEU A 281 1.15 -9.38 25.51
CA LEU A 281 1.81 -8.16 25.02
C LEU A 281 1.62 -7.00 26.02
N PRO A 282 2.59 -6.06 26.09
CA PRO A 282 2.41 -4.82 26.84
C PRO A 282 1.11 -4.12 26.46
N SER A 283 0.44 -3.51 27.44
CA SER A 283 -0.89 -2.91 27.27
C SER A 283 -0.96 -1.90 26.13
N LEU A 284 0.05 -1.04 25.99
CA LEU A 284 0.14 -0.05 24.90
C LEU A 284 0.23 -0.72 23.53
N ARG A 285 1.01 -1.79 23.40
CA ARG A 285 1.11 -2.55 22.15
C ARG A 285 -0.21 -3.24 21.81
N HIS A 286 -0.88 -3.80 22.81
CA HIS A 286 -2.19 -4.42 22.64
C HIS A 286 -3.25 -3.40 22.20
N GLN A 287 -3.27 -2.20 22.80
CA GLN A 287 -4.18 -1.11 22.40
C GLN A 287 -3.91 -0.60 20.99
N LEU A 288 -2.64 -0.43 20.61
CA LEU A 288 -2.23 0.00 19.27
C LEU A 288 -2.70 -0.98 18.20
N ASN A 289 -2.50 -2.28 18.41
CA ASN A 289 -2.92 -3.30 17.45
C ASN A 289 -4.42 -3.28 17.17
N GLN A 290 -5.25 -2.82 18.12
CA GLN A 290 -6.70 -2.71 17.96
C GLN A 290 -7.16 -1.38 17.34
N ARG A 291 -6.32 -0.35 17.37
CA ARG A 291 -6.65 1.02 16.95
C ARG A 291 -5.98 1.46 15.65
N TYR A 292 -5.35 0.51 14.95
CA TYR A 292 -4.71 0.73 13.66
C TYR A 292 -5.42 -0.08 12.56
N PRO A 293 -6.60 0.38 12.08
CA PRO A 293 -7.33 -0.30 11.03
C PRO A 293 -6.59 -0.21 9.69
N MET A 294 -6.90 -1.14 8.79
CA MET A 294 -6.47 -1.04 7.39
C MET A 294 -7.54 -0.33 6.57
N GLY A 295 -7.12 0.46 5.59
CA GLY A 295 -8.03 1.02 4.59
C GLY A 295 -8.74 -0.08 3.77
N SER A 296 -9.84 0.30 3.12
CA SER A 296 -10.68 -0.57 2.30
C SER A 296 -10.53 -0.20 0.83
N VAL A 297 -10.19 -1.17 -0.03
CA VAL A 297 -10.05 -0.93 -1.46
C VAL A 297 -10.42 -2.15 -2.28
N ILE A 298 -11.15 -1.94 -3.36
CA ILE A 298 -11.35 -2.89 -4.45
C ILE A 298 -10.59 -2.34 -5.65
N LYS A 299 -9.64 -3.15 -6.14
CA LYS A 299 -8.85 -2.82 -7.31
C LYS A 299 -9.51 -3.45 -8.54
N THR A 300 -9.94 -2.63 -9.48
CA THR A 300 -10.62 -3.06 -10.70
C THR A 300 -9.68 -2.92 -11.90
N MET A 301 -9.77 -3.87 -12.83
CA MET A 301 -9.00 -3.82 -14.08
C MET A 301 -9.95 -4.06 -15.24
N MET A 302 -10.10 -3.03 -16.08
CA MET A 302 -11.00 -3.02 -17.23
C MET A 302 -10.17 -3.14 -18.50
N TYR A 303 -10.34 -4.27 -19.19
CA TYR A 303 -9.62 -4.59 -20.42
C TYR A 303 -10.44 -4.19 -21.64
N TYR A 304 -9.77 -3.68 -22.66
CA TYR A 304 -10.38 -3.18 -23.90
C TYR A 304 -9.68 -3.76 -25.13
N GLU A 305 -10.33 -3.66 -26.29
CA GLU A 305 -9.74 -4.09 -27.57
C GLU A 305 -8.65 -3.15 -28.08
N ARG A 306 -8.75 -1.85 -27.76
CA ARG A 306 -7.79 -0.81 -28.13
C ARG A 306 -7.67 0.26 -27.04
N PRO A 307 -6.53 0.95 -26.91
CA PRO A 307 -6.36 2.02 -25.93
C PRO A 307 -7.01 3.33 -26.42
N PHE A 308 -8.33 3.34 -26.57
CA PHE A 308 -9.07 4.44 -27.21
C PHE A 308 -8.89 5.81 -26.53
N TRP A 309 -8.53 5.82 -25.24
CA TRP A 309 -8.18 7.03 -24.50
C TRP A 309 -6.89 7.65 -25.02
N ARG A 310 -5.87 6.84 -25.33
CA ARG A 310 -4.61 7.32 -25.93
C ARG A 310 -4.85 7.91 -27.32
N ASP A 311 -5.69 7.25 -28.13
CA ASP A 311 -6.09 7.74 -29.47
C ASP A 311 -6.76 9.14 -29.40
N SER A 312 -7.37 9.44 -28.25
CA SER A 312 -8.06 10.71 -27.97
C SER A 312 -7.21 11.69 -27.15
N ASN A 313 -5.89 11.45 -27.03
CA ASN A 313 -4.94 12.26 -26.27
C ASN A 313 -5.26 12.38 -24.75
N TYR A 314 -5.74 11.29 -24.15
CA TYR A 314 -5.91 11.16 -22.70
C TYR A 314 -4.93 10.17 -22.08
N SER A 315 -4.46 10.47 -20.87
CA SER A 315 -3.47 9.64 -20.15
C SER A 315 -4.06 8.39 -19.51
N GLY A 316 -5.39 8.34 -19.34
CA GLY A 316 -6.07 7.29 -18.57
C GLY A 316 -6.12 7.58 -17.06
N LEU A 317 -5.53 8.69 -16.59
CA LEU A 317 -5.70 9.19 -15.23
C LEU A 317 -7.01 9.97 -15.10
N ILE A 318 -7.89 9.49 -14.23
CA ILE A 318 -9.12 10.16 -13.81
C ILE A 318 -9.11 10.22 -12.29
N LEU A 319 -9.32 11.41 -11.74
CA LEU A 319 -9.62 11.61 -10.32
C LEU A 319 -11.10 11.95 -10.18
N ALA A 320 -11.84 11.23 -9.36
CA ALA A 320 -13.29 11.39 -9.31
C ALA A 320 -13.87 11.27 -7.90
N ASP A 321 -14.96 11.98 -7.65
CA ASP A 321 -15.82 11.81 -6.48
C ASP A 321 -16.91 10.73 -6.68
N GLY A 322 -16.68 9.81 -7.61
CA GLY A 322 -17.56 8.68 -7.90
C GLY A 322 -17.13 7.39 -7.21
N ILE A 323 -17.76 6.27 -7.61
CA ILE A 323 -17.44 4.92 -7.07
C ILE A 323 -15.96 4.59 -7.24
N ILE A 324 -15.41 4.86 -8.44
CA ILE A 324 -13.98 4.79 -8.70
C ILE A 324 -13.40 6.16 -8.43
N CYS A 325 -12.55 6.27 -7.41
CA CYS A 325 -11.94 7.54 -6.99
C CYS A 325 -10.70 7.92 -7.81
N GLY A 326 -10.03 6.93 -8.40
CA GLY A 326 -8.82 7.11 -9.19
C GLY A 326 -8.67 6.04 -10.25
N THR A 327 -8.19 6.42 -11.44
CA THR A 327 -7.80 5.49 -12.50
C THR A 327 -6.38 5.73 -12.99
N GLN A 328 -5.80 4.75 -13.68
CA GLN A 328 -4.56 4.92 -14.42
C GLN A 328 -4.53 3.99 -15.64
N ASP A 329 -3.72 4.31 -16.65
CA ASP A 329 -3.41 3.37 -17.71
C ASP A 329 -2.58 2.19 -17.16
N ASP A 330 -3.00 0.96 -17.50
CA ASP A 330 -2.28 -0.28 -17.15
C ASP A 330 -1.94 -1.14 -18.39
N CYS A 331 -1.79 -0.52 -19.56
CA CYS A 331 -1.34 -1.22 -20.75
C CYS A 331 0.12 -1.65 -20.55
N LYS A 332 0.37 -2.95 -20.65
CA LYS A 332 1.71 -3.51 -20.46
C LYS A 332 2.49 -3.53 -21.77
N PRO A 333 3.82 -3.34 -21.74
CA PRO A 333 4.65 -3.51 -22.93
C PRO A 333 4.43 -4.90 -23.55
N GLY A 334 4.03 -4.93 -24.83
CA GLY A 334 3.80 -6.18 -25.57
C GLY A 334 2.48 -6.91 -25.27
N SER A 335 1.64 -6.41 -24.34
CA SER A 335 0.31 -6.98 -24.10
C SER A 335 -0.63 -6.70 -25.27
N LYS A 336 -1.47 -7.69 -25.60
CA LYS A 336 -2.53 -7.55 -26.61
C LYS A 336 -3.76 -6.80 -26.08
N TYR A 337 -3.91 -6.69 -24.76
CA TYR A 337 -5.08 -6.13 -24.13
C TYR A 337 -4.72 -4.86 -23.35
N PRO A 338 -5.02 -3.68 -23.91
CA PRO A 338 -5.06 -2.42 -23.19
C PRO A 338 -5.96 -2.50 -21.97
N ALA A 339 -5.56 -1.81 -20.90
CA ALA A 339 -6.32 -1.79 -19.66
C ALA A 339 -6.31 -0.43 -18.99
N ILE A 340 -7.40 -0.12 -18.31
CA ILE A 340 -7.46 0.90 -17.27
C ILE A 340 -7.55 0.18 -15.92
N ILE A 341 -6.78 0.65 -14.96
CA ILE A 341 -6.90 0.25 -13.56
C ILE A 341 -7.75 1.28 -12.83
N GLY A 342 -8.60 0.82 -11.93
CA GLY A 342 -9.48 1.66 -11.12
C GLY A 342 -9.39 1.31 -9.65
N PHE A 343 -9.53 2.32 -8.80
CA PHE A 343 -9.55 2.17 -7.35
C PHE A 343 -10.91 2.59 -6.81
N VAL A 344 -11.66 1.62 -6.29
CA VAL A 344 -12.84 1.86 -5.45
C VAL A 344 -12.35 1.80 -4.02
N ALA A 345 -12.40 2.90 -3.28
CA ALA A 345 -11.71 3.04 -2.00
C ALA A 345 -12.64 3.55 -0.89
N GLY A 346 -12.25 3.34 0.37
CA GLY A 346 -12.97 3.88 1.53
C GLY A 346 -14.40 3.30 1.66
N ASP A 347 -15.37 4.18 1.90
CA ASP A 347 -16.79 3.85 2.04
C ASP A 347 -17.32 3.21 0.75
N ALA A 348 -16.91 3.71 -0.43
CA ALA A 348 -17.33 3.13 -1.71
C ALA A 348 -16.93 1.66 -1.86
N ALA A 349 -15.76 1.25 -1.34
CA ALA A 349 -15.36 -0.15 -1.36
C ALA A 349 -16.25 -1.02 -0.48
N ARG A 350 -16.63 -0.53 0.71
CA ARG A 350 -17.51 -1.25 1.66
C ARG A 350 -18.93 -1.35 1.12
N GLU A 351 -19.43 -0.28 0.52
CA GLU A 351 -20.77 -0.25 -0.06
C GLU A 351 -20.88 -1.15 -1.28
N ASN A 352 -19.83 -1.30 -2.10
CA ASN A 352 -19.90 -2.04 -3.36
C ASN A 352 -19.31 -3.47 -3.28
N CYS A 353 -18.84 -3.92 -2.11
CA CYS A 353 -18.23 -5.25 -1.97
C CYS A 353 -19.23 -6.42 -2.11
N HIS A 354 -20.52 -6.16 -1.85
CA HIS A 354 -21.58 -7.17 -1.92
C HIS A 354 -22.12 -7.40 -3.33
N LEU A 355 -21.83 -6.48 -4.26
CA LEU A 355 -22.19 -6.63 -5.67
C LEU A 355 -21.48 -7.84 -6.29
N THR A 356 -22.08 -8.40 -7.33
CA THR A 356 -21.45 -9.43 -8.17
C THR A 356 -20.29 -8.85 -8.96
N LYS A 357 -19.49 -9.70 -9.62
CA LYS A 357 -18.40 -9.25 -10.47
C LYS A 357 -18.93 -8.53 -11.72
N GLU A 358 -20.08 -8.95 -12.22
CA GLU A 358 -20.72 -8.42 -13.42
C GLU A 358 -21.48 -7.10 -13.16
N GLU A 359 -21.98 -6.88 -11.95
CA GLU A 359 -22.61 -5.62 -11.53
C GLU A 359 -21.59 -4.50 -11.28
N ARG A 360 -20.34 -4.85 -10.94
CA ARG A 360 -19.22 -3.92 -10.80
C ARG A 360 -18.53 -3.70 -12.15
#